data_AF-F0H269-F1
#
_entry.id   AF-F0H269-F1
#
_cell.length_a   1.000
_cell.length_b   1.000
_cell.length_c   1.000
_cell.angle_alpha   90.00
_cell.angle_beta   90.00
_cell.angle_gamma   90.00
#
_symmetry.space_group_name_H-M   'P 1'
#
loop_
_entity.id
_entity.type
_entity.pdbx_description
1 polymer ?
#
loop_
_entity_poly.entity_id
_entity_poly.type
_entity_poly.pdbx_seq_one_letter_code
_entity_poly.pdbx_strand_id
1 'polypeptide(L)'
;MKQTINDKTIEELEKIFLDLGFKKFRAKQVFRQIHVNKINDFSKMTDLSKKMREDLDKYFYFPKIKVVKEFKSNLDKTKKYLFELDDKNIIEAVFMEYNNRNTICISSQVGCRMGCKFCASTKKWP
;
A
#
# COMPACT_ATOMS: atom_id res chain seq x y z
N MET A 1 17.53 3.57 9.09
CA MET A 1 16.79 3.30 7.84
C MET A 1 15.33 3.68 8.08
N LYS A 2 14.68 4.43 7.18
CA LYS A 2 13.25 4.76 7.35
C LYS A 2 12.43 3.46 7.33
N GLN A 3 11.33 3.41 8.07
CA GLN A 3 10.40 2.28 8.07
C GLN A 3 9.19 2.58 7.18
N THR A 4 8.62 1.57 6.54
CA THR A 4 7.32 1.73 5.86
C THR A 4 6.24 1.94 6.91
N ILE A 5 5.47 3.03 6.80
CA ILE A 5 4.37 3.31 7.72
C ILE A 5 3.17 2.38 7.50
N ASN A 6 2.97 1.91 6.28
CA ASN A 6 1.85 1.04 5.89
C ASN A 6 1.96 -0.39 6.45
N ASP A 7 3.13 -0.78 6.94
CA ASP A 7 3.39 -2.11 7.51
C ASP A 7 3.08 -2.14 9.01
N LYS A 8 2.56 -1.03 9.56
CA LYS A 8 2.28 -0.91 10.98
C LYS A 8 0.79 -0.99 11.25
N THR A 9 0.43 -1.80 12.26
CA THR A 9 -0.92 -1.71 12.82
C THR A 9 -1.09 -0.38 13.56
N ILE A 10 -2.34 -0.04 13.87
CA ILE A 10 -2.61 1.17 14.66
C ILE A 10 -1.95 1.09 16.05
N GLU A 11 -1.94 -0.08 16.70
CA GLU A 11 -1.33 -0.29 18.01
C GLU A 11 0.19 -0.12 17.97
N GLU A 12 0.83 -0.63 16.92
CA GLU A 12 2.28 -0.45 16.70
C GLU A 12 2.62 1.03 16.48
N LEU A 13 1.82 1.75 15.67
CA LEU A 13 2.00 3.19 15.47
C LEU A 13 1.78 3.96 16.76
N GLU A 14 0.77 3.63 17.55
CA GLU A 14 0.53 4.25 18.84
C GLU A 14 1.74 4.12 19.77
N LYS A 15 2.36 2.92 19.83
CA LYS A 15 3.57 2.68 20.61
C LYS A 15 4.74 3.50 20.09
N ILE A 16 5.02 3.44 18.78
CA ILE A 16 6.13 4.20 18.18
C ILE A 16 5.95 5.71 18.40
N PHE A 17 4.73 6.22 18.31
CA PHE A 17 4.47 7.64 18.52
C PHE A 17 4.75 8.05 19.97
N LEU A 18 4.40 7.22 20.96
CA LEU A 18 4.73 7.47 22.36
C LEU A 18 6.25 7.47 22.57
N ASP A 19 6.97 6.49 21.99
CA ASP A 19 8.43 6.39 22.08
C ASP A 19 9.13 7.60 21.44
N LEU A 20 8.53 8.20 20.41
CA LEU A 20 8.98 9.45 19.76
C LEU A 20 8.56 10.73 20.52
N GLY A 21 7.87 10.61 21.66
CA GLY A 21 7.40 11.73 22.46
C GLY A 21 6.11 12.40 21.96
N PHE A 22 5.40 11.78 21.02
CA PHE A 22 4.09 12.24 20.56
C PHE A 22 2.96 11.67 21.42
N LYS A 23 1.84 12.38 21.47
CA LYS A 23 0.62 11.89 22.13
C LYS A 23 0.00 10.75 21.32
N LYS A 24 -0.46 9.69 22.01
CA LYS A 24 -1.10 8.51 21.42
C LYS A 24 -2.15 8.80 20.32
N PHE A 25 -3.03 9.78 20.54
CA PHE A 25 -4.08 10.12 19.56
C PHE A 25 -3.54 10.60 18.20
N ARG A 26 -2.29 11.10 18.15
CA ARG A 26 -1.65 11.53 16.91
C ARG A 26 -1.44 10.37 15.94
N ALA A 27 -1.19 9.16 16.44
CA ALA A 27 -1.11 7.96 15.61
C ALA A 27 -2.44 7.70 14.88
N LYS A 28 -3.57 7.82 15.60
CA LYS A 28 -4.91 7.67 15.00
C LYS A 28 -5.21 8.73 13.93
N GLN A 29 -4.73 9.97 14.13
CA GLN A 29 -4.87 11.02 13.12
C GLN A 29 -4.11 10.66 11.85
N VAL A 30 -2.84 10.29 11.96
CA VAL A 30 -2.00 9.87 10.82
C VAL A 30 -2.61 8.65 10.13
N PHE A 31 -3.02 7.64 10.89
CA PHE A 31 -3.66 6.44 10.36
C PHE A 31 -4.93 6.77 9.56
N ARG A 32 -5.78 7.68 10.07
CA ARG A 32 -6.96 8.17 9.34
C ARG A 32 -6.58 8.91 8.06
N GLN A 33 -5.54 9.75 8.08
CA GLN A 33 -5.10 10.46 6.88
C GLN A 33 -4.67 9.48 5.77
N ILE A 34 -4.01 8.39 6.14
CA ILE A 34 -3.55 7.36 5.19
C ILE A 34 -4.72 6.52 4.67
N HIS A 35 -5.55 5.95 5.55
CA HIS A 35 -6.54 4.95 5.14
C HIS A 35 -7.89 5.52 4.72
N VAL A 36 -8.32 6.64 5.31
CA VAL A 36 -9.60 7.27 4.98
C VAL A 36 -9.40 8.34 3.91
N ASN A 37 -8.44 9.25 4.13
CA ASN A 37 -8.20 10.38 3.23
C ASN A 37 -7.24 10.04 2.08
N LYS A 38 -6.63 8.84 2.10
CA LYS A 38 -5.74 8.32 1.04
C LYS A 38 -4.53 9.23 0.78
N ILE A 39 -3.99 9.83 1.84
CA ILE A 39 -2.84 10.73 1.77
C ILE A 39 -1.54 9.96 2.08
N ASN A 40 -0.72 9.76 1.04
CA ASN A 40 0.61 9.13 1.13
C ASN A 40 1.73 10.19 1.10
N ASP A 41 1.52 11.31 1.80
CA ASP A 41 2.45 12.44 1.85
C ASP A 41 2.23 13.21 3.15
N PHE A 42 3.19 13.12 4.07
CA PHE A 42 3.10 13.80 5.38
C PHE A 42 2.95 15.31 5.23
N SER A 43 3.51 15.92 4.18
CA SER A 43 3.42 17.37 3.98
C SER A 43 1.97 17.84 3.79
N LYS A 44 1.08 16.97 3.30
CA LYS A 44 -0.34 17.26 3.04
C LYS A 44 -1.26 17.04 4.24
N MET A 45 -0.74 16.54 5.37
CA MET A 45 -1.51 16.32 6.60
C MET A 45 -1.60 17.63 7.43
N THR A 46 -2.51 18.53 7.03
CA THR A 46 -2.60 19.90 7.58
C THR A 46 -3.05 19.98 9.04
N ASP A 47 -3.62 18.90 9.59
CA ASP A 47 -3.98 18.78 11.02
C ASP A 47 -2.78 18.44 11.93
N LEU A 48 -1.59 18.27 11.34
CA LEU A 48 -0.32 18.05 12.03
C LEU A 48 0.56 19.30 11.98
N SER A 49 1.27 19.57 13.07
CA SER A 49 2.24 20.68 13.09
C SER A 49 3.33 20.45 12.05
N LYS A 50 3.94 21.53 11.55
CA LYS A 50 5.04 21.44 10.57
C LYS A 50 6.18 20.55 11.09
N LYS A 51 6.60 20.78 12.34
CA LYS A 51 7.62 19.97 13.02
C LYS A 51 7.27 18.48 13.04
N MET A 52 6.02 18.14 13.35
CA MET A 52 5.60 16.73 13.39
C MET A 52 5.63 16.09 12.00
N ARG A 53 5.21 16.81 10.94
CA ARG A 53 5.31 16.31 9.56
C ARG A 53 6.75 16.03 9.15
N GLU A 54 7.67 16.94 9.50
CA GLU A 54 9.10 16.79 9.26
C GLU A 54 9.71 15.62 10.05
N ASP A 55 9.33 15.47 11.32
CA ASP A 55 9.82 14.37 12.14
C ASP A 55 9.30 13.02 11.62
N LEU A 56 8.02 12.92 11.25
CA LEU A 56 7.47 11.70 10.63
C LEU A 56 8.20 11.35 9.34
N ASP A 57 8.50 12.34 8.48
CA ASP A 57 9.26 12.07 7.26
C ASP A 57 10.66 11.53 7.55
N LYS A 58 11.31 11.90 8.66
CA LYS A 58 12.62 11.33 9.04
C LYS A 58 12.55 9.84 9.42
N TYR A 59 11.46 9.41 10.07
CA TYR A 59 11.32 8.03 10.58
C TYR A 59 10.63 7.09 9.59
N PHE A 60 9.71 7.62 8.80
CA PHE A 60 8.82 6.83 7.98
C PHE A 60 8.88 7.21 6.51
N TYR A 61 8.52 6.26 5.65
CA TYR A 61 8.25 6.52 4.25
C TYR A 61 7.02 5.75 3.79
N PHE A 62 6.49 6.16 2.64
CA PHE A 62 5.45 5.43 1.92
C PHE A 62 6.11 4.61 0.81
N PRO A 63 5.93 3.27 0.78
CA PRO A 63 6.45 2.43 -0.28
C PRO A 63 5.84 2.86 -1.61
N LYS A 64 6.65 2.88 -2.66
CA LYS A 64 6.17 3.28 -3.99
C LYS A 64 5.67 2.06 -4.72
N ILE A 65 4.43 2.13 -5.17
CA ILE A 65 3.86 1.17 -6.11
C ILE A 65 3.55 1.93 -7.38
N LYS A 66 4.20 1.56 -8.48
CA LYS A 66 4.02 2.23 -9.78
C LYS A 66 3.14 1.37 -10.66
N VAL A 67 2.05 1.94 -11.20
CA VAL A 67 1.30 1.29 -12.29
C VAL A 67 2.16 1.34 -13.55
N VAL A 68 2.64 0.18 -13.99
CA VAL A 68 3.41 0.05 -15.24
C VAL A 68 2.46 -0.07 -16.43
N LYS A 69 1.36 -0.80 -16.24
CA LYS A 69 0.38 -1.05 -17.29
C LYS A 69 -1.00 -1.30 -16.69
N GLU A 70 -2.02 -0.83 -17.40
CA GLU A 70 -3.42 -1.14 -17.13
C GLU A 70 -4.01 -1.85 -18.37
N PHE A 71 -4.70 -2.94 -18.14
CA PHE A 71 -5.48 -3.66 -19.15
C PHE A 71 -6.96 -3.54 -18.79
N LYS A 72 -7.76 -3.05 -19.72
CA LYS A 72 -9.22 -2.96 -19.56
C LYS A 72 -9.88 -4.05 -20.37
N SER A 73 -10.86 -4.71 -19.77
CA SER A 73 -11.73 -5.63 -20.48
C SER A 73 -12.64 -4.87 -21.46
N ASN A 74 -12.92 -5.48 -22.60
CA ASN A 74 -13.89 -4.97 -23.57
C ASN A 74 -15.31 -5.52 -23.32
N LEU A 75 -15.45 -6.50 -22.42
CA LEU A 75 -16.71 -7.21 -22.16
C LEU A 75 -17.41 -6.72 -20.89
N ASP A 76 -16.63 -6.27 -19.92
CA ASP A 76 -17.11 -5.90 -18.60
C ASP A 76 -16.21 -4.82 -17.97
N LYS A 77 -16.49 -4.45 -16.72
CA LYS A 77 -15.74 -3.43 -15.99
C LYS A 77 -14.46 -3.96 -15.31
N THR A 78 -13.95 -5.11 -15.75
CA THR A 78 -12.73 -5.70 -15.19
C THR A 78 -11.48 -4.95 -15.66
N LYS A 79 -10.59 -4.63 -14.73
CA LYS A 79 -9.30 -3.98 -14.97
C LYS A 79 -8.18 -4.78 -14.33
N LYS A 80 -7.15 -5.13 -15.10
CA LYS A 80 -5.91 -5.73 -14.60
C LYS A 80 -4.79 -4.69 -14.56
N TYR A 81 -4.08 -4.63 -13.44
CA TYR A 81 -2.96 -3.73 -13.21
C TYR A 81 -1.67 -4.52 -13.09
N LEU A 82 -0.61 -4.03 -13.74
CA LEU A 82 0.77 -4.41 -13.45
C LEU A 82 1.39 -3.35 -12.56
N PHE A 83 1.88 -3.77 -11.41
CA PHE A 83 2.51 -2.91 -10.43
C PHE A 83 4.00 -3.24 -10.29
N GLU A 84 4.87 -2.26 -10.50
CA GLU A 84 6.29 -2.35 -10.16
C GLU A 84 6.48 -1.96 -8.69
N LEU A 85 7.17 -2.83 -7.95
CA LEU A 85 7.56 -2.66 -6.56
C LEU A 85 8.92 -1.96 -6.45
N ASP A 86 9.31 -1.58 -5.23
CA ASP A 86 10.58 -0.88 -4.97
C ASP A 86 11.81 -1.69 -5.44
N ASP A 87 11.74 -3.03 -5.40
CA ASP A 87 12.78 -3.97 -5.84
C ASP A 87 12.76 -4.29 -7.34
N LYS A 88 11.92 -3.58 -8.11
CA LYS A 88 11.70 -3.73 -9.56
C LYS A 88 10.98 -5.00 -9.99
N ASN A 89 10.54 -5.83 -9.05
CA ASN A 89 9.64 -6.92 -9.39
C ASN A 89 8.25 -6.39 -9.76
N ILE A 90 7.54 -7.16 -10.59
CA ILE A 90 6.19 -6.86 -11.03
C ILE A 90 5.22 -7.84 -10.38
N ILE A 91 4.14 -7.30 -9.80
CA ILE A 91 2.98 -8.07 -9.35
C ILE A 91 1.72 -7.61 -10.08
N GLU A 92 0.68 -8.44 -10.01
CA GLU A 92 -0.62 -8.12 -10.60
C GLU A 92 -1.67 -7.86 -9.53
N ALA A 93 -2.63 -7.00 -9.84
CA ALA A 93 -3.92 -6.97 -9.17
C ALA A 93 -5.05 -6.85 -10.19
N VAL A 94 -6.22 -7.38 -9.85
CA VAL A 94 -7.40 -7.31 -10.71
C VAL A 94 -8.53 -6.64 -9.94
N PHE A 95 -9.03 -5.54 -10.48
CA PHE A 95 -10.22 -4.85 -9.98
C PHE A 95 -11.43 -5.28 -10.81
N MET A 96 -12.49 -5.73 -10.15
CA MET A 96 -13.74 -6.16 -10.75
C MET A 96 -14.89 -5.39 -10.11
N GLU A 97 -15.61 -4.63 -10.92
CA GLU A 97 -16.80 -3.89 -10.52
C GLU A 97 -18.04 -4.68 -10.94
N TYR A 98 -18.84 -5.08 -9.95
CA TYR A 98 -20.14 -5.70 -10.13
C TYR A 98 -21.23 -4.71 -9.70
N ASN A 99 -22.49 -4.99 -10.07
CA ASN A 99 -23.61 -4.08 -9.78
C ASN A 99 -23.73 -3.68 -8.29
N ASN A 100 -23.44 -4.61 -7.37
CA ASN A 100 -23.66 -4.39 -5.93
C ASN A 100 -22.37 -4.42 -5.10
N ARG A 101 -21.19 -4.61 -5.72
CA ARG A 101 -19.92 -4.68 -4.99
C ARG A 101 -18.72 -4.44 -5.90
N ASN A 102 -17.63 -4.01 -5.29
CA ASN A 102 -16.31 -4.02 -5.90
C ASN A 102 -15.48 -5.14 -5.27
N THR A 103 -14.71 -5.84 -6.09
CA THR A 103 -13.79 -6.89 -5.63
C THR A 103 -12.39 -6.59 -6.18
N ILE A 104 -11.39 -6.70 -5.31
CA ILE A 104 -9.99 -6.60 -5.71
C ILE A 104 -9.29 -7.94 -5.42
N CYS A 105 -8.68 -8.51 -6.45
CA CYS A 105 -7.74 -9.62 -6.31
C CYS A 105 -6.34 -9.03 -6.16
N ILE A 106 -5.67 -9.34 -5.06
CA ILE A 106 -4.32 -8.86 -4.74
C ILE A 106 -3.33 -10.01 -4.72
N SER A 107 -2.11 -9.76 -5.20
CA SER A 107 -1.00 -10.70 -5.07
C SER A 107 -0.39 -10.60 -3.67
N SER A 108 -0.01 -11.74 -3.08
CA SER A 108 0.68 -11.82 -1.78
C SER A 108 2.17 -12.11 -1.90
N GLN A 109 2.64 -12.53 -3.08
CA GLN A 109 4.02 -12.91 -3.37
C GLN A 109 4.38 -12.48 -4.79
N VAL A 110 5.69 -12.31 -5.04
CA VAL A 110 6.25 -12.22 -6.39
C VAL A 110 6.44 -13.64 -6.91
N GLY A 111 5.53 -14.10 -7.77
CA GLY A 111 5.45 -15.51 -8.18
C GLY A 111 4.98 -16.43 -7.05
N CYS A 112 5.00 -17.75 -7.28
CA CYS A 112 4.59 -18.74 -6.29
C CYS A 112 5.43 -20.02 -6.39
N ARG A 113 5.97 -20.49 -5.26
CA ARG A 113 6.82 -21.70 -5.19
C ARG A 113 6.05 -23.00 -5.00
N MET A 114 4.73 -22.95 -4.84
CA MET A 114 3.92 -24.16 -4.58
C MET A 114 3.89 -25.15 -5.75
N GLY A 115 4.17 -24.71 -6.98
CA GLY A 115 4.34 -25.63 -8.12
C GLY A 115 3.06 -26.29 -8.65
N CYS A 116 1.88 -25.72 -8.36
CA CYS A 116 0.61 -26.20 -8.90
C CYS A 116 0.63 -26.21 -10.44
N LYS A 117 0.52 -27.40 -11.06
CA LYS A 117 0.73 -27.62 -12.51
C LYS A 117 -0.14 -26.76 -13.44
N PHE A 118 -1.33 -26.37 -12.98
CA PHE A 118 -2.28 -25.55 -13.77
C PHE A 118 -2.08 -24.04 -13.56
N CYS A 119 -1.26 -23.61 -12.60
CA CYS A 119 -1.15 -22.21 -12.21
C CYS A 119 0.00 -21.51 -12.93
N ALA A 120 -0.34 -20.48 -13.72
CA ALA A 120 0.65 -19.68 -14.44
C ALA A 120 1.66 -18.99 -13.52
N SER A 121 1.26 -18.56 -12.32
CA SER A 121 2.14 -17.88 -11.34
C SER A 121 3.30 -18.75 -10.82
N THR A 122 3.26 -20.06 -11.07
CA THR A 122 4.33 -21.00 -10.72
C THR A 122 5.33 -21.25 -11.85
N LYS A 123 5.04 -20.74 -13.06
CA LYS A 123 5.92 -20.87 -14.21
C LYS A 123 6.98 -19.78 -14.17
N LYS A 124 8.21 -20.11 -14.55
CA LYS A 124 9.24 -19.10 -14.82
C LYS A 124 8.82 -18.33 -16.06
N TRP A 125 8.67 -17.02 -15.93
CA TRP A 125 8.51 -16.14 -17.08
C TRP A 125 9.87 -16.06 -17.81
N PRO A 126 9.91 -16.18 -19.15
CA PRO A 126 11.15 -16.06 -19.92
C PRO A 126 11.76 -14.66 -19.82
#